data_AF-A0A2W7BRZ9-F1
#
_entry.id   AF-A0A2W7BRZ9-F1
#
_cell.length_a   1.000
_cell.length_b   1.000
_cell.length_c   1.000
_cell.angle_alpha   90.00
_cell.angle_beta   90.00
_cell.angle_gamma   90.00
#
_symmetry.space_group_name_H-M   'P 1'
#
loop_
_entity.id
_entity.type
_entity.pdbx_description
1 polymer ?
#
loop_
_entity_poly.entity_id
_entity_poly.type
_entity_poly.pdbx_seq_one_letter_code
_entity_poly.pdbx_strand_id
1 'polypeptide(L)'
;MKLSIIGVGLGLFGLNVLGTFPAIAQCVQGDTSVQYNISGSRQKTQRTNNVKMESDPNCTGNSSITRSVQGNIGGTNSVEQNREVEQIQRGGKGNRSGVSGSTVKIRSEATVDVHNSADYYFDP
;
A
#
# COMPACT_ATOMS: atom_id res chain seq x y z
N MET A 1 -35.29 25.80 -64.00
CA MET A 1 -36.05 24.73 -63.34
C MET A 1 -35.09 23.57 -63.06
N LYS A 2 -35.18 22.98 -61.86
CA LYS A 2 -34.55 21.74 -61.37
C LYS A 2 -33.07 21.75 -60.90
N LEU A 3 -32.99 21.56 -59.58
CA LEU A 3 -31.93 21.09 -58.69
C LEU A 3 -31.04 19.97 -59.27
N SER A 4 -29.74 19.97 -58.92
CA SER A 4 -29.06 18.71 -58.59
C SER A 4 -27.87 18.93 -57.63
N ILE A 5 -28.16 18.59 -56.37
CA ILE A 5 -27.36 17.96 -55.31
C ILE A 5 -25.87 18.36 -55.18
N ILE A 6 -25.61 19.06 -54.08
CA ILE A 6 -24.31 19.31 -53.46
C ILE A 6 -23.64 17.96 -53.14
N GLY A 7 -22.59 17.61 -53.89
CA GLY A 7 -21.66 16.56 -53.51
C GLY A 7 -20.79 17.04 -52.37
N VAL A 8 -21.24 16.84 -51.13
CA VAL A 8 -20.39 16.99 -49.94
C VAL A 8 -19.30 15.94 -50.05
N GLY A 9 -18.07 16.37 -50.35
CA GLY A 9 -16.91 15.51 -50.30
C GLY A 9 -16.83 14.85 -48.92
N LEU A 10 -16.89 13.53 -48.89
CA LEU A 10 -16.49 12.71 -47.75
C LEU A 10 -14.98 12.88 -47.56
N GLY A 11 -14.57 14.02 -47.00
CA GLY A 11 -13.28 14.14 -46.35
C GLY A 11 -13.34 13.25 -45.13
N LEU A 12 -12.55 12.16 -45.15
CA LEU A 12 -12.23 11.37 -43.97
C LEU A 12 -11.80 12.31 -42.84
N PHE A 13 -12.72 12.69 -41.97
CA PHE A 13 -12.36 13.06 -40.61
C PHE A 13 -11.88 11.77 -39.97
N GLY A 14 -10.59 11.52 -40.10
CA GLY A 14 -9.88 10.52 -39.31
C GLY A 14 -10.09 10.86 -37.86
N LEU A 15 -11.09 10.21 -37.26
CA LEU A 15 -11.37 10.23 -35.83
C LEU A 15 -10.16 9.57 -35.17
N ASN A 16 -9.12 10.35 -34.92
CA ASN A 16 -8.03 9.97 -34.03
C ASN A 16 -8.66 9.89 -32.65
N VAL A 17 -9.22 8.73 -32.32
CA VAL A 17 -9.49 8.33 -30.95
C VAL A 17 -8.11 8.19 -30.32
N LEU A 18 -7.54 9.33 -29.90
CA LEU A 18 -6.48 9.40 -28.92
C LEU A 18 -7.08 8.81 -27.65
N GLY A 19 -7.00 7.48 -27.56
CA GLY A 19 -7.34 6.77 -26.35
C GLY A 19 -6.45 7.30 -25.24
N THR A 20 -7.00 8.16 -24.40
CA THR A 20 -6.38 8.52 -23.13
C THR A 20 -6.42 7.26 -22.27
N PHE A 21 -5.41 6.40 -22.43
CA PHE A 21 -5.25 5.26 -21.53
C PHE A 21 -4.92 5.83 -20.14
N PRO A 22 -5.63 5.43 -19.08
CA PRO A 22 -5.25 5.85 -17.74
C PRO A 22 -3.80 5.41 -17.52
N ALA A 23 -2.98 6.31 -16.96
CA ALA A 23 -1.59 6.03 -16.62
C ALA A 23 -1.52 5.05 -15.43
N ILE A 24 -1.91 3.79 -15.66
CA ILE A 24 -1.72 2.68 -14.70
C ILE A 24 -0.28 2.17 -14.90
N ALA A 25 0.69 3.06 -14.68
CA ALA A 25 2.10 2.75 -14.84
C ALA A 25 2.80 2.51 -13.50
N GLN A 26 2.19 2.94 -12.39
CA GLN A 26 2.85 2.93 -11.08
C GLN A 26 2.50 1.68 -10.29
N CYS A 27 3.52 1.10 -9.68
CA CYS A 27 3.36 0.10 -8.63
C CYS A 27 3.26 0.76 -7.26
N VAL A 28 2.43 0.22 -6.39
CA VAL A 28 2.22 0.74 -5.04
C VAL A 28 2.50 -0.36 -4.02
N GLN A 29 3.33 -0.05 -3.04
CA GLN A 29 3.62 -0.88 -1.89
C GLN A 29 3.38 -0.04 -0.65
N GLY A 30 2.62 -0.58 0.30
CA GLY A 30 2.20 0.15 1.48
C GLY A 30 2.19 -0.73 2.69
N ASP A 31 2.69 -0.25 3.81
CA ASP A 31 2.62 -0.91 5.09
C ASP A 31 2.21 0.11 6.15
N THR A 32 1.12 -0.17 6.85
CA THR A 32 0.68 0.58 8.01
C THR A 32 0.51 -0.35 9.20
N SER A 33 1.22 -0.10 10.28
CA SER A 33 1.24 -0.98 11.44
C SER A 33 1.05 -0.25 12.75
N VAL A 34 0.35 -0.89 13.69
CA VAL A 34 0.28 -0.47 15.09
C VAL A 34 0.79 -1.62 15.96
N GLN A 35 1.75 -1.35 16.83
CA GLN A 35 2.20 -2.29 17.86
C GLN A 35 1.96 -1.69 19.24
N TYR A 36 1.08 -2.29 20.04
CA TYR A 36 0.78 -1.79 21.37
C TYR A 36 0.97 -2.84 22.46
N ASN A 37 1.30 -2.36 23.66
CA ASN A 37 1.27 -3.15 24.89
C ASN A 37 0.61 -2.33 26.00
N ILE A 38 -0.36 -2.92 26.67
CA ILE A 38 -0.98 -2.39 27.87
C ILE A 38 -0.75 -3.42 28.95
N SER A 39 0.17 -3.18 29.88
CA SER A 39 0.48 -4.17 30.92
C SER A 39 0.88 -3.54 32.25
N GLY A 40 0.80 -4.33 33.32
CA GLY A 40 1.30 -3.96 34.64
C GLY A 40 2.82 -3.85 34.70
N SER A 41 3.54 -4.30 33.67
CA SER A 41 4.99 -4.13 33.63
C SER A 41 5.38 -2.65 33.58
N ARG A 42 6.44 -2.30 34.30
CA ARG A 42 7.11 -0.99 34.16
C ARG A 42 8.24 -1.03 33.13
N GLN A 43 8.58 -2.22 32.64
CA GLN A 43 9.57 -2.39 31.59
C GLN A 43 8.92 -2.11 30.25
N LYS A 44 9.62 -1.36 29.39
CA LYS A 44 9.17 -1.15 28.02
C LYS A 44 9.16 -2.47 27.27
N THR A 45 8.17 -2.63 26.40
CA THR A 45 8.08 -3.77 25.49
C THR A 45 9.26 -3.76 24.51
N GLN A 46 9.88 -4.92 24.30
CA GLN A 46 10.88 -5.09 23.24
C GLN A 46 10.15 -5.29 21.92
N ARG A 47 10.49 -4.49 20.90
CA ARG A 47 9.79 -4.54 19.61
C ARG A 47 10.75 -4.52 18.43
N THR A 48 10.43 -5.32 17.42
CA THR A 48 11.06 -5.22 16.10
C THR A 48 9.98 -5.08 15.02
N ASN A 49 10.26 -4.23 14.02
CA ASN A 49 9.43 -4.10 12.82
C ASN A 49 10.32 -4.07 11.57
N ASN A 50 10.50 -5.23 10.95
CA ASN A 50 11.24 -5.37 9.71
C ASN A 50 10.29 -5.31 8.52
N VAL A 51 10.47 -4.34 7.63
CA VAL A 51 9.61 -4.17 6.45
C VAL A 51 10.50 -4.06 5.22
N LYS A 52 10.38 -5.07 4.36
CA LYS A 52 11.09 -5.18 3.09
C LYS A 52 10.11 -5.01 1.94
N MET A 53 10.41 -4.06 1.05
CA MET A 53 9.60 -3.71 -0.11
C MET A 53 10.45 -3.73 -1.37
N GLU A 54 10.19 -4.70 -2.25
CA GLU A 54 10.92 -4.93 -3.51
C GLU A 54 9.97 -4.96 -4.69
N SER A 55 10.38 -4.37 -5.82
CA SER A 55 9.61 -4.38 -7.06
C SER A 55 10.54 -4.49 -8.25
N ASP A 56 10.18 -5.28 -9.25
CA ASP A 56 10.90 -5.33 -10.52
C ASP A 56 10.91 -3.94 -11.21
N PRO A 57 11.95 -3.59 -11.99
CA PRO A 57 11.99 -2.34 -12.74
C PRO A 57 10.84 -2.16 -13.74
N ASN A 58 10.24 -3.27 -14.18
CA ASN A 58 9.11 -3.30 -15.12
C ASN A 58 7.75 -3.44 -14.42
N CYS A 59 7.71 -3.24 -13.11
CA CYS A 59 6.48 -3.34 -12.34
C CYS A 59 5.46 -2.30 -12.83
N THR A 60 4.28 -2.78 -13.22
CA THR A 60 3.19 -1.92 -13.70
C THR A 60 1.84 -2.38 -13.16
N GLY A 61 1.11 -1.47 -12.53
CA GLY A 61 -0.27 -1.70 -12.08
C GLY A 61 -0.43 -2.71 -10.94
N ASN A 62 0.64 -3.04 -10.23
CA ASN A 62 0.58 -3.87 -9.03
C ASN A 62 0.39 -2.99 -7.79
N SER A 63 -0.38 -3.49 -6.83
CA SER A 63 -0.57 -2.85 -5.53
C SER A 63 -0.51 -3.90 -4.43
N SER A 64 0.28 -3.66 -3.38
CA SER A 64 0.31 -4.48 -2.17
C SER A 64 0.23 -3.56 -0.96
N ILE A 65 -0.78 -3.74 -0.11
CA ILE A 65 -0.96 -2.96 1.11
C ILE A 65 -1.08 -3.91 2.29
N THR A 66 -0.17 -3.80 3.24
CA THR A 66 -0.24 -4.48 4.54
C THR A 66 -0.81 -3.53 5.58
N ARG A 67 -1.84 -3.96 6.29
CA ARG A 67 -2.34 -3.27 7.50
C ARG A 67 -2.27 -4.26 8.65
N SER A 68 -1.57 -3.91 9.72
CA SER A 68 -1.35 -4.83 10.84
C SER A 68 -1.52 -4.15 12.18
N VAL A 69 -2.12 -4.88 13.13
CA VAL A 69 -2.21 -4.48 14.53
C VAL A 69 -1.71 -5.66 15.35
N GLN A 70 -0.70 -5.43 16.19
CA GLN A 70 -0.16 -6.41 17.13
C GLN A 70 -0.26 -5.82 18.54
N GLY A 71 -0.89 -6.56 19.45
CA GLY A 71 -1.29 -6.05 20.76
C GLY A 71 -1.04 -7.06 21.86
N ASN A 72 -0.56 -6.59 23.01
CA ASN A 72 -0.67 -7.30 24.28
C ASN A 72 -1.52 -6.47 25.25
N ILE A 73 -2.38 -7.14 26.00
CA ILE A 73 -3.18 -6.54 27.09
C ILE A 73 -3.08 -7.47 28.30
N GLY A 74 -2.74 -6.91 29.45
CA GLY A 74 -2.62 -7.64 30.70
C GLY A 74 -1.21 -8.19 30.94
N GLY A 75 -1.08 -8.87 32.07
CA GLY A 75 0.17 -9.43 32.57
C GLY A 75 1.05 -8.40 33.28
N THR A 76 2.00 -8.91 34.05
CA THR A 76 2.92 -8.10 34.87
C THR A 76 4.37 -8.15 34.34
N ASN A 77 4.63 -8.98 33.33
CA ASN A 77 5.94 -9.24 32.77
C ASN A 77 6.25 -8.39 31.53
N SER A 78 7.52 -8.31 31.17
CA SER A 78 7.95 -7.73 29.89
C SER A 78 7.38 -8.52 28.71
N VAL A 79 7.02 -7.81 27.66
CA VAL A 79 6.50 -8.37 26.40
C VAL A 79 7.53 -8.15 25.31
N GLU A 80 7.61 -9.11 24.39
CA GLU A 80 8.37 -9.00 23.14
C GLU A 80 7.42 -9.13 21.95
N GLN A 81 7.54 -8.23 20.98
CA GLN A 81 6.76 -8.25 19.74
C GLN A 81 7.70 -8.17 18.54
N ASN A 82 7.59 -9.13 17.63
CA ASN A 82 8.41 -9.17 16.43
C ASN A 82 7.51 -9.22 15.20
N ARG A 83 7.72 -8.26 14.29
CA ARG A 83 6.99 -8.19 13.03
C ARG A 83 7.95 -8.16 11.85
N GLU A 84 7.66 -9.02 10.88
CA GLU A 84 8.34 -9.06 9.60
C GLU A 84 7.30 -8.99 8.47
N VAL A 85 7.54 -8.09 7.52
CA VAL A 85 6.74 -7.94 6.32
C VAL A 85 7.66 -7.94 5.12
N GLU A 86 7.38 -8.83 4.18
CA GLU A 86 8.02 -8.85 2.87
C GLU A 86 6.96 -8.62 1.78
N GLN A 87 7.13 -7.54 1.02
CA GLN A 87 6.33 -7.23 -0.15
C GLN A 87 7.24 -7.30 -1.38
N ILE A 88 7.09 -8.36 -2.17
CA ILE A 88 7.81 -8.51 -3.45
C ILE A 88 6.78 -8.44 -4.58
N GLN A 89 6.95 -7.49 -5.49
CA GLN A 89 6.15 -7.38 -6.70
C GLN A 89 6.98 -7.78 -7.92
N ARG A 90 6.56 -8.84 -8.61
CA ARG A 90 7.19 -9.33 -9.84
C ARG A 90 6.25 -9.16 -11.04
N GLY A 91 6.82 -8.79 -12.19
CA GLY A 91 6.05 -8.56 -13.42
C GLY A 91 5.05 -7.40 -13.35
N GLY A 92 4.08 -7.35 -14.27
CA GLY A 92 3.07 -6.29 -14.30
C GLY A 92 2.05 -6.46 -15.43
N LYS A 93 1.05 -5.57 -15.45
CA LYS A 93 -0.06 -5.60 -16.44
C LYS A 93 0.31 -5.05 -17.82
N GLY A 94 1.54 -4.56 -17.98
CA GLY A 94 2.05 -3.98 -19.22
C GLY A 94 1.77 -2.48 -19.32
N ASN A 95 2.72 -1.73 -19.87
CA ASN A 95 2.64 -0.28 -20.00
C ASN A 95 2.07 0.15 -21.35
N ARG A 96 0.74 0.09 -21.52
CA ARG A 96 0.08 0.49 -22.77
C ARG A 96 0.24 1.99 -23.08
N SER A 97 0.50 2.81 -22.06
CA SER A 97 0.69 4.26 -22.19
C SER A 97 2.11 4.65 -22.65
N GLY A 98 3.09 3.73 -22.55
CA GLY A 98 4.51 4.04 -22.80
C GLY A 98 5.17 4.93 -21.73
N VAL A 99 4.40 5.47 -20.77
CA VAL A 99 4.89 6.33 -19.69
C VAL A 99 5.32 5.45 -18.52
N SER A 100 6.61 5.46 -18.15
CA SER A 100 7.09 4.73 -16.97
C SER A 100 6.85 5.57 -15.71
N GLY A 101 6.41 4.92 -14.63
CA GLY A 101 6.26 5.52 -13.32
C GLY A 101 7.10 4.77 -12.29
N SER A 102 7.70 5.49 -11.35
CA SER A 102 8.42 4.86 -10.23
C SER A 102 7.46 4.14 -9.29
N THR A 103 7.91 3.05 -8.66
CA THR A 103 7.20 2.40 -7.56
C THR A 103 7.05 3.36 -6.38
N VAL A 104 5.83 3.49 -5.88
CA VAL A 104 5.50 4.22 -4.65
C VAL A 104 5.58 3.26 -3.47
N LYS A 105 6.35 3.63 -2.44
CA LYS A 105 6.51 2.86 -1.20
C LYS A 105 6.07 3.72 -0.02
N ILE A 106 5.10 3.24 0.75
CA ILE A 106 4.55 3.93 1.92
C ILE A 106 4.79 3.07 3.14
N ARG A 107 5.42 3.61 4.18
CA ARG A 107 5.57 2.94 5.47
C ARG A 107 5.10 3.86 6.59
N SER A 108 4.19 3.37 7.42
CA SER A 108 3.68 4.07 8.59
C SER A 108 3.62 3.12 9.77
N GLU A 109 4.21 3.51 10.89
CA GLU A 109 4.23 2.69 12.10
C GLU A 109 3.89 3.55 13.31
N ALA A 110 3.00 3.04 14.16
CA ALA A 110 2.74 3.60 15.48
C ALA A 110 3.05 2.55 16.54
N THR A 111 3.72 2.97 17.61
CA THR A 111 4.02 2.12 18.76
C THR A 111 3.49 2.76 20.03
N VAL A 112 2.89 1.94 20.91
CA VAL A 112 2.24 2.42 22.14
C VAL A 112 2.57 1.49 23.30
N ASP A 113 3.08 2.06 24.40
CA ASP A 113 3.21 1.37 25.68
C ASP A 113 2.35 2.10 26.71
N VAL A 114 1.49 1.37 27.40
CA VAL A 114 0.67 1.88 28.50
C VAL A 114 0.94 1.03 29.73
N HIS A 115 1.35 1.69 30.82
CA HIS A 115 1.43 1.02 32.12
C HIS A 115 0.03 0.96 32.74
N ASN A 116 -0.43 -0.25 33.05
CA ASN A 116 -1.70 -0.51 33.71
C ASN A 116 -1.49 -1.15 35.09
N SER A 117 -1.48 -0.35 36.15
CA SER A 117 -1.29 -0.86 37.51
C SER A 117 -2.44 -1.77 37.98
N ALA A 118 -3.59 -1.79 37.30
CA ALA A 118 -4.69 -2.68 37.64
C ALA A 118 -4.32 -4.17 37.42
N ASP A 119 -3.38 -4.48 36.53
CA ASP A 119 -3.02 -5.87 36.20
C ASP A 119 -2.39 -6.62 37.39
N TYR A 120 -1.80 -5.90 38.35
CA TYR A 120 -1.31 -6.51 39.60
C TYR A 120 -2.43 -7.04 40.52
N TYR A 121 -3.68 -6.62 40.32
CA TYR A 121 -4.81 -7.04 41.14
C TYR A 121 -5.60 -8.20 40.53
N PHE A 122 -5.48 -8.42 39.22
CA PHE A 122 -6.24 -9.43 38.48
C PHE A 122 -5.39 -10.64 38.06
N ASP A 123 -4.07 -10.55 38.14
CA ASP A 123 -3.11 -11.59 37.75
C ASP A 123 -1.98 -11.71 38.82
N PRO A 124 -2.30 -12.24 40.03
CA PRO A 124 -1.39 -12.28 41.18
C PRO A 124 -0.23 -13.28 41.07
#